data_AF-W6K4F4-F1
#
_entry.id   AF-W6K4F4-F1
#
_cell.length_a   1.000
_cell.length_b   1.000
_cell.length_c   1.000
_cell.angle_alpha   90.00
_cell.angle_beta   90.00
_cell.angle_gamma   90.00
#
_symmetry.space_group_name_H-M   'P 1'
#
loop_
_entity.id
_entity.type
_entity.pdbx_description
1 polymer ?
#
loop_
_entity_poly.entity_id
_entity_poly.type
_entity_poly.pdbx_seq_one_letter_code
_entity_poly.pdbx_strand_id
1 'polypeptide(L)'
;MGERVSEDQLQLLIGTGCDPITGDKLGLGFPAYKSQEQRIEARIAALDQTLTPGAKGEAVAQVVAEETARSTRRAVAGFDFTFSIPKSASVLWAVADAGVQALIGEAHHRAVAEVVAFMEREVAATRTGATAGDGAVAQVDVTGLIATAFDHFDSRAGDPHLHTHVVISNKAKTVLDGKWRSLDGRPMHAAVVALSELHEAVFADHMTRTFGVSWEAREMGRDRNPAWAITGVPEELVTEFSTRARHIDAEKNRLIDEYVAQHGRQPSNAAEWRTRASNTLGQDATSWAREITDNDKPMLLRADDVPLDVIGELGRSVVEVVGEKRSTWRRWNLMAEASRQTMAGASPPCRTGRPSSRWSPTQPNSSPFA
;
A
#
# COMPACT_ATOMS: atom_id res chain seq x y z
N MET A 1 2.29 1.08 18.01
CA MET A 1 3.57 0.87 17.30
C MET A 1 4.53 0.12 18.19
N GLY A 2 5.45 -0.68 17.60
CA GLY A 2 6.44 -1.49 18.32
C GLY A 2 7.62 -0.68 18.89
N GLU A 3 8.64 -1.37 19.36
CA GLU A 3 9.85 -0.75 19.91
C GLU A 3 10.79 -0.22 18.82
N ARG A 4 11.69 0.71 19.18
CA ARG A 4 12.73 1.19 18.26
C ARG A 4 13.72 0.05 17.95
N VAL A 5 14.04 -0.10 16.67
CA VAL A 5 14.96 -1.13 16.18
C VAL A 5 16.31 -0.49 15.84
N SER A 6 17.42 -1.12 16.24
CA SER A 6 18.76 -0.69 15.85
C SER A 6 19.17 -1.23 14.48
N GLU A 7 20.20 -0.63 13.87
CA GLU A 7 20.79 -1.11 12.62
C GLU A 7 21.32 -2.54 12.75
N ASP A 8 22.00 -2.86 13.87
CA ASP A 8 22.52 -4.20 14.14
C ASP A 8 21.39 -5.24 14.22
N GLN A 9 20.27 -4.90 14.87
CA GLN A 9 19.10 -5.77 14.95
C GLN A 9 18.50 -6.05 13.57
N LEU A 10 18.41 -5.02 12.72
CA LEU A 10 17.97 -5.15 11.34
C LEU A 10 18.92 -6.00 10.50
N GLN A 11 20.23 -5.80 10.66
CA GLN A 11 21.25 -6.56 9.95
C GLN A 11 21.21 -8.05 10.34
N LEU A 12 21.00 -8.35 11.62
CA LEU A 12 20.81 -9.72 12.09
C LEU A 12 19.58 -10.35 11.43
N LEU A 13 18.42 -9.70 11.54
CA LEU A 13 17.15 -10.27 11.08
C LEU A 13 17.03 -10.33 9.55
N ILE A 14 17.19 -9.19 8.88
CA ILE A 14 16.98 -9.05 7.43
C ILE A 14 18.25 -9.42 6.67
N GLY A 15 19.42 -9.04 7.17
CA GLY A 15 20.69 -9.33 6.49
C GLY A 15 21.10 -10.80 6.59
N THR A 16 21.01 -11.39 7.78
CA THR A 16 21.54 -12.75 8.04
C THR A 16 20.50 -13.81 8.39
N GLY A 17 19.27 -13.41 8.71
CA GLY A 17 18.20 -14.34 9.07
C GLY A 17 18.36 -14.90 10.49
N CYS A 18 18.88 -14.08 11.40
CA CYS A 18 19.10 -14.40 12.81
C CYS A 18 18.12 -13.64 13.72
N ASP A 19 18.00 -14.10 14.97
CA ASP A 19 17.24 -13.44 16.01
C ASP A 19 17.86 -12.05 16.27
N PRO A 20 17.07 -10.97 16.22
CA PRO A 20 17.62 -9.61 16.39
C PRO A 20 18.14 -9.35 17.81
N ILE A 21 17.70 -10.10 18.81
CA ILE A 21 18.08 -9.91 20.22
C ILE A 21 19.24 -10.84 20.59
N THR A 22 19.15 -12.13 20.25
CA THR A 22 20.15 -13.13 20.68
C THR A 22 21.24 -13.39 19.65
N GLY A 23 21.00 -13.09 18.38
CA GLY A 23 21.88 -13.45 17.27
C GLY A 23 21.78 -14.92 16.83
N ASP A 24 20.90 -15.72 17.44
CA ASP A 24 20.72 -17.13 17.09
C ASP A 24 20.11 -17.31 15.71
N LYS A 25 20.43 -18.41 15.03
CA LYS A 25 19.89 -18.67 13.69
C LYS A 25 18.39 -18.95 13.70
N LEU A 26 17.62 -18.25 12.88
CA LEU A 26 16.21 -18.54 12.63
C LEU A 26 16.08 -19.59 11.51
N GLY A 27 16.38 -20.84 11.86
CA GLY A 27 16.38 -21.96 10.92
C GLY A 27 17.58 -21.94 9.97
N LEU A 28 17.37 -22.33 8.70
CA LEU A 28 18.44 -22.30 7.69
C LEU A 28 18.77 -20.87 7.27
N GLY A 29 20.04 -20.55 7.01
CA GLY A 29 20.43 -19.25 6.46
C GLY A 29 19.82 -18.97 5.08
N PHE A 30 19.85 -17.72 4.65
CA PHE A 30 19.41 -17.35 3.31
C PHE A 30 20.26 -18.08 2.23
N PRO A 31 19.66 -18.62 1.15
CA PRO A 31 20.41 -19.36 0.14
C PRO A 31 21.46 -18.48 -0.57
N ALA A 32 22.69 -18.97 -0.67
CA ALA A 32 23.71 -18.35 -1.52
C ALA A 32 23.60 -18.92 -2.95
N TYR A 33 23.24 -18.08 -3.91
CA TYR A 33 23.21 -18.45 -5.33
C TYR A 33 24.50 -18.00 -6.02
N LYS A 34 25.01 -18.84 -6.93
CA LYS A 34 26.17 -18.49 -7.76
C LYS A 34 25.88 -17.23 -8.59
N SER A 35 26.83 -16.30 -8.61
CA SER A 35 26.78 -15.13 -9.50
C SER A 35 26.75 -15.56 -10.96
N GLN A 36 26.35 -14.67 -11.86
CA GLN A 36 26.37 -14.96 -13.30
C GLN A 36 27.77 -15.36 -13.76
N GLU A 37 28.80 -14.61 -13.33
CA GLU A 37 30.21 -14.89 -13.61
C GLU A 37 30.61 -16.29 -13.13
N GLN A 38 30.29 -16.65 -11.89
CA GLN A 38 30.59 -17.98 -11.34
C GLN A 38 29.87 -19.11 -12.08
N ARG A 39 28.66 -18.87 -12.61
CA ARG A 39 27.95 -19.84 -13.44
C ARG A 39 28.59 -19.98 -14.82
N ILE A 40 28.98 -18.86 -15.44
CA ILE A 40 29.72 -18.85 -16.70
C ILE A 40 31.03 -19.61 -16.54
N GLU A 41 31.84 -19.26 -15.54
CA GLU A 41 33.11 -19.92 -15.24
C GLU A 41 32.94 -21.42 -15.04
N ALA A 42 31.97 -21.84 -14.21
CA ALA A 42 31.69 -23.26 -13.98
C ALA A 42 31.27 -24.00 -15.25
N ARG A 43 30.49 -23.36 -16.14
CA ARG A 43 30.07 -23.95 -17.42
C ARG A 43 31.22 -24.01 -18.43
N ILE A 44 32.09 -23.00 -18.46
CA ILE A 44 33.29 -22.99 -19.30
C ILE A 44 34.27 -24.07 -18.84
N ALA A 45 34.47 -24.23 -17.54
CA ALA A 45 35.33 -25.26 -16.97
C ALA A 45 34.85 -26.69 -17.26
N ALA A 46 33.55 -26.87 -17.50
CA ALA A 46 32.94 -28.15 -17.84
C ALA A 46 32.90 -28.43 -19.36
N LEU A 47 33.40 -27.51 -20.21
CA LEU A 47 33.48 -27.76 -21.65
C LEU A 47 34.50 -28.87 -21.95
N ASP A 48 34.22 -29.64 -23.00
CA ASP A 48 35.12 -30.69 -23.47
C ASP A 48 36.50 -30.11 -23.82
N GLN A 49 37.53 -30.68 -23.20
CA GLN A 49 38.91 -30.22 -23.34
C GLN A 49 39.51 -30.56 -24.71
N THR A 50 38.88 -31.47 -25.46
CA THR A 50 39.31 -31.90 -26.79
C THR A 50 38.84 -30.98 -27.92
N LEU A 51 38.03 -29.96 -27.61
CA LEU A 51 37.54 -28.99 -28.59
C LEU A 51 38.69 -28.22 -29.24
N THR A 52 38.55 -27.98 -30.54
CA THR A 52 39.45 -27.06 -31.26
C THR A 52 39.30 -25.63 -30.72
N PRO A 53 40.32 -24.77 -30.86
CA PRO A 53 40.25 -23.39 -30.36
C PRO A 53 39.03 -22.60 -30.87
N GLY A 54 38.64 -22.79 -32.13
CA GLY A 54 37.45 -22.16 -32.72
C GLY A 54 36.14 -22.66 -32.10
N ALA A 55 35.96 -23.98 -32.03
CA ALA A 55 34.77 -24.59 -31.43
C ALA A 55 34.64 -24.27 -29.93
N LYS A 56 35.77 -24.18 -29.22
CA LYS A 56 35.79 -23.74 -27.82
C LYS A 56 35.35 -22.27 -27.69
N GLY A 57 35.80 -21.40 -28.59
CA GLY A 57 35.38 -19.99 -28.64
C GLY A 57 33.88 -19.82 -28.85
N GLU A 58 33.30 -20.57 -29.79
CA GLU A 58 31.85 -20.57 -30.06
C GLU A 58 31.05 -21.09 -28.85
N ALA A 59 31.48 -22.20 -28.24
CA ALA A 59 30.83 -22.76 -27.06
C ALA A 59 30.88 -21.80 -25.86
N VAL A 60 32.00 -21.10 -25.65
CA VAL A 60 32.12 -20.06 -24.61
C VAL A 60 31.15 -18.91 -24.89
N ALA A 61 31.10 -18.39 -26.13
CA ALA A 61 30.21 -17.31 -26.50
C ALA A 61 28.73 -17.69 -26.28
N GLN A 62 28.36 -18.93 -26.61
CA GLN A 62 27.02 -19.45 -26.34
C GLN A 62 26.72 -19.53 -24.84
N VAL A 63 27.63 -20.06 -24.02
CA VAL A 63 27.47 -20.11 -22.56
C VAL A 63 27.24 -18.71 -21.98
N VAL A 64 28.03 -17.73 -22.41
CA VAL A 64 27.90 -16.34 -21.97
C VAL A 64 26.54 -15.78 -22.37
N ALA A 65 26.11 -15.95 -23.63
CA ALA A 65 24.83 -15.47 -24.11
C ALA A 65 23.65 -16.08 -23.31
N GLU A 66 23.69 -17.38 -23.06
CA GLU A 66 22.65 -18.09 -22.31
C GLU A 66 22.59 -17.67 -20.84
N GLU A 67 23.73 -17.55 -20.15
CA GLU A 67 23.76 -17.10 -18.75
C GLU A 67 23.46 -15.60 -18.62
N THR A 68 23.67 -14.82 -19.68
CA THR A 68 23.25 -13.42 -19.78
C THR A 68 21.75 -13.28 -19.94
N ALA A 69 21.13 -14.12 -20.77
CA ALA A 69 19.69 -14.13 -20.97
C ALA A 69 18.92 -14.70 -19.75
N ARG A 70 19.59 -15.47 -18.89
CA ARG A 70 18.98 -16.06 -17.70
C ARG A 70 18.78 -15.05 -16.57
N SER A 71 17.57 -15.02 -16.03
CA SER A 71 17.28 -14.30 -14.79
C SER A 71 18.09 -14.86 -13.61
N THR A 72 18.70 -13.97 -12.83
CA THR A 72 19.46 -14.34 -11.64
C THR A 72 18.50 -14.60 -10.47
N ARG A 73 18.66 -15.74 -9.80
CA ARG A 73 17.98 -15.99 -8.53
C ARG A 73 18.69 -15.26 -7.40
N ARG A 74 17.93 -14.53 -6.59
CA ARG A 74 18.40 -13.89 -5.36
C ARG A 74 17.63 -14.48 -4.18
N ALA A 75 18.29 -14.61 -3.04
CA ALA A 75 17.59 -14.94 -1.81
C ALA A 75 16.64 -13.79 -1.44
N VAL A 76 15.43 -14.14 -1.05
CA VAL A 76 14.46 -13.18 -0.53
C VAL A 76 14.69 -13.07 0.97
N ALA A 77 15.23 -11.94 1.40
CA ALA A 77 15.46 -11.62 2.81
C ALA A 77 14.17 -11.17 3.53
N GLY A 78 13.27 -10.51 2.79
CA GLY A 78 12.02 -9.97 3.29
C GLY A 78 11.16 -9.39 2.17
N PHE A 79 10.02 -8.85 2.56
CA PHE A 79 9.06 -8.17 1.69
C PHE A 79 8.86 -6.75 2.19
N ASP A 80 9.01 -5.77 1.31
CA ASP A 80 8.73 -4.36 1.62
C ASP A 80 7.32 -4.00 1.13
N PHE A 81 6.47 -3.61 2.06
CA PHE A 81 5.13 -3.07 1.80
C PHE A 81 5.13 -1.58 2.11
N THR A 82 5.05 -0.76 1.06
CA THR A 82 4.95 0.70 1.20
C THR A 82 3.48 1.11 1.29
N PHE A 83 3.08 1.60 2.45
CA PHE A 83 1.74 2.15 2.68
C PHE A 83 1.78 3.66 2.52
N SER A 84 1.07 4.18 1.52
CA SER A 84 0.96 5.62 1.27
C SER A 84 -0.46 6.08 1.57
N ILE A 85 -0.61 7.25 2.20
CA ILE A 85 -1.94 7.86 2.35
C ILE A 85 -2.37 8.56 1.05
N PRO A 86 -3.69 8.79 0.84
CA PRO A 86 -4.17 9.58 -0.29
C PRO A 86 -3.46 10.94 -0.39
N LYS A 87 -3.24 11.39 -1.62
CA LYS A 87 -2.44 12.60 -1.86
C LYS A 87 -3.04 13.84 -1.20
N SER A 88 -4.37 13.97 -1.19
CA SER A 88 -5.09 15.04 -0.47
C SER A 88 -4.77 15.05 1.02
N ALA A 89 -4.67 13.87 1.66
CA ALA A 89 -4.27 13.75 3.06
C ALA A 89 -2.79 14.04 3.29
N SER A 90 -1.89 13.65 2.36
CA SER A 90 -0.46 14.05 2.41
C SER A 90 -0.28 15.57 2.31
N VAL A 91 -1.07 16.23 1.46
CA VAL A 91 -1.07 17.69 1.31
C VAL A 91 -1.57 18.36 2.58
N LEU A 92 -2.71 17.90 3.12
CA LEU A 92 -3.26 18.41 4.38
C LEU A 92 -2.23 18.27 5.52
N TRP A 93 -1.60 17.09 5.64
CA TRP A 93 -0.53 16.86 6.61
C TRP A 93 0.64 17.84 6.45
N ALA A 94 1.12 18.05 5.23
CA ALA A 94 2.29 18.90 5.00
C ALA A 94 2.11 20.36 5.43
N VAL A 95 0.91 20.91 5.30
CA VAL A 95 0.65 22.33 5.59
C VAL A 95 0.14 22.56 7.02
N ALA A 96 -0.36 21.52 7.67
CA ALA A 96 -0.92 21.61 9.01
C ALA A 96 0.13 21.98 10.08
N ASP A 97 -0.36 22.37 11.26
CA ASP A 97 0.50 22.54 12.44
C ASP A 97 0.90 21.19 13.05
N ALA A 98 1.88 21.23 13.95
CA ALA A 98 2.49 20.03 14.53
C ALA A 98 1.48 19.13 15.26
N GLY A 99 0.42 19.69 15.83
CA GLY A 99 -0.61 18.92 16.53
C GLY A 99 -1.43 18.09 15.56
N VAL A 100 -1.95 18.73 14.52
CA VAL A 100 -2.70 18.05 13.45
C VAL A 100 -1.81 17.07 12.68
N GLN A 101 -0.55 17.42 12.40
CA GLN A 101 0.42 16.52 11.78
C GLN A 101 0.62 15.23 12.57
N ALA A 102 0.77 15.33 13.89
CA ALA A 102 0.93 14.17 14.76
C ALA A 102 -0.32 13.28 14.76
N LEU A 103 -1.51 13.89 14.76
CA LEU A 103 -2.78 13.15 14.73
C LEU A 103 -3.01 12.42 13.39
N ILE A 104 -2.67 13.04 12.25
CA ILE A 104 -2.72 12.37 10.94
C ILE A 104 -1.67 11.24 10.87
N GLY A 105 -0.47 11.47 11.39
CA GLY A 105 0.58 10.44 11.48
C GLY A 105 0.13 9.24 12.32
N GLU A 106 -0.48 9.48 13.47
CA GLU A 106 -1.05 8.43 14.32
C GLU A 106 -2.18 7.66 13.62
N ALA A 107 -3.07 8.35 12.88
CA ALA A 107 -4.09 7.69 12.07
C ALA A 107 -3.48 6.77 11.00
N HIS A 108 -2.41 7.23 10.33
CA HIS A 108 -1.66 6.41 9.38
C HIS A 108 -1.02 5.19 10.05
N HIS A 109 -0.38 5.37 11.19
CA HIS A 109 0.28 4.30 11.95
C HIS A 109 -0.69 3.26 12.47
N ARG A 110 -1.89 3.65 12.91
CA ARG A 110 -2.96 2.72 13.29
C ARG A 110 -3.44 1.90 12.11
N ALA A 111 -3.68 2.55 10.96
CA ALA A 111 -4.08 1.85 9.75
C ALA A 111 -3.02 0.83 9.31
N VAL A 112 -1.73 1.19 9.36
CA VAL A 112 -0.63 0.26 9.08
C VAL A 112 -0.64 -0.92 10.06
N ALA A 113 -0.78 -0.67 11.36
CA ALA A 113 -0.80 -1.73 12.38
C ALA A 113 -1.96 -2.72 12.18
N GLU A 114 -3.16 -2.22 11.86
CA GLU A 114 -4.34 -3.06 11.58
C GLU A 114 -4.17 -3.90 10.32
N VAL A 115 -3.59 -3.34 9.26
CA VAL A 115 -3.31 -4.08 8.03
C VAL A 115 -2.23 -5.13 8.26
N VAL A 116 -1.18 -4.84 9.04
CA VAL A 116 -0.17 -5.85 9.41
C VAL A 116 -0.79 -6.97 10.24
N ALA A 117 -1.67 -6.66 11.18
CA ALA A 117 -2.41 -7.68 11.95
C ALA A 117 -3.34 -8.52 11.06
N PHE A 118 -3.94 -7.90 10.05
CA PHE A 118 -4.71 -8.61 9.03
C PHE A 118 -3.83 -9.53 8.16
N MET A 119 -2.65 -9.04 7.74
CA MET A 119 -1.67 -9.83 6.98
C MET A 119 -1.21 -11.06 7.77
N GLU A 120 -0.90 -10.88 9.06
CA GLU A 120 -0.49 -11.96 9.96
C GLU A 120 -1.54 -13.08 10.03
N ARG A 121 -2.83 -12.70 10.11
CA ARG A 121 -3.95 -13.65 10.21
C ARG A 121 -4.35 -14.30 8.89
N GLU A 122 -4.38 -13.55 7.80
CA GLU A 122 -5.09 -13.95 6.58
C GLU A 122 -4.16 -14.23 5.39
N VAL A 123 -2.91 -13.78 5.46
CA VAL A 123 -1.95 -13.84 4.33
C VAL A 123 -0.70 -14.64 4.68
N ALA A 124 -0.20 -14.48 5.91
CA ALA A 124 1.06 -15.05 6.34
C ALA A 124 0.97 -16.58 6.44
N ALA A 125 1.73 -17.26 5.59
CA ALA A 125 1.83 -18.70 5.59
C ALA A 125 3.25 -19.13 5.21
N THR A 126 3.62 -20.34 5.59
CA THR A 126 4.84 -21.02 5.13
C THR A 126 4.46 -22.22 4.28
N ARG A 127 5.43 -22.77 3.54
CA ARG A 127 5.25 -24.02 2.79
C ARG A 127 5.94 -25.17 3.49
N THR A 128 5.25 -26.30 3.62
CA THR A 128 5.81 -27.57 4.10
C THR A 128 5.51 -28.69 3.12
N GLY A 129 6.48 -29.57 2.85
CA GLY A 129 6.31 -30.73 1.98
C GLY A 129 7.28 -31.84 2.38
N ALA A 130 6.88 -33.09 2.13
CA ALA A 130 7.59 -34.29 2.61
C ALA A 130 8.85 -34.67 1.80
N THR A 131 9.15 -33.98 0.70
CA THR A 131 10.30 -34.28 -0.16
C THR A 131 10.74 -33.05 -0.93
N ALA A 132 12.04 -32.91 -1.19
CA ALA A 132 12.56 -31.92 -2.13
C ALA A 132 12.09 -32.30 -3.55
N GLY A 133 11.28 -31.46 -4.21
CA GLY A 133 10.74 -31.71 -5.56
C GLY A 133 9.21 -31.53 -5.64
N ASP A 134 8.58 -32.17 -6.63
CA ASP A 134 7.13 -32.14 -6.94
C ASP A 134 6.23 -32.87 -5.91
N GLY A 135 6.68 -32.96 -4.65
CA GLY A 135 5.86 -33.50 -3.56
C GLY A 135 4.70 -32.56 -3.20
N ALA A 136 3.68 -33.09 -2.54
CA ALA A 136 2.58 -32.28 -2.04
C ALA A 136 3.09 -31.19 -1.09
N VAL A 137 2.82 -29.93 -1.42
CA VAL A 137 3.17 -28.75 -0.61
C VAL A 137 1.91 -28.25 0.08
N ALA A 138 1.89 -28.31 1.41
CA ALA A 138 0.87 -27.71 2.24
C ALA A 138 1.29 -26.29 2.65
N GLN A 139 0.33 -25.36 2.68
CA GLN A 139 0.49 -24.08 3.37
C GLN A 139 0.19 -24.27 4.85
N VAL A 140 1.06 -23.74 5.70
CA VAL A 140 0.99 -23.90 7.17
C VAL A 140 1.09 -22.55 7.83
N ASP A 141 0.25 -22.34 8.84
CA ASP A 141 0.14 -21.12 9.62
C ASP A 141 1.44 -20.78 10.36
N VAL A 142 1.66 -19.48 10.50
CA VAL A 142 2.79 -18.91 11.26
C VAL A 142 2.31 -18.35 12.57
N THR A 143 3.21 -18.28 13.55
CA THR A 143 2.92 -17.68 14.86
C THR A 143 2.74 -16.17 14.76
N GLY A 144 3.38 -15.53 13.78
CA GLY A 144 3.29 -14.10 13.55
C GLY A 144 4.22 -13.60 12.46
N LEU A 145 4.17 -12.30 12.22
CA LEU A 145 5.09 -11.56 11.36
C LEU A 145 6.12 -10.79 12.20
N ILE A 146 7.33 -10.65 11.66
CA ILE A 146 8.35 -9.74 12.20
C ILE A 146 8.56 -8.66 11.16
N ALA A 147 8.35 -7.40 11.54
CA ALA A 147 8.44 -6.29 10.61
C ALA A 147 9.10 -5.06 11.24
N THR A 148 9.66 -4.20 10.39
CA THR A 148 10.15 -2.88 10.78
C THR A 148 9.55 -1.82 9.88
N ALA A 149 9.10 -0.72 10.48
CA ALA A 149 8.42 0.37 9.81
C ALA A 149 9.34 1.60 9.72
N PHE A 150 9.43 2.22 8.54
CA PHE A 150 10.19 3.45 8.29
C PHE A 150 9.29 4.51 7.68
N ASP A 151 9.10 5.62 8.37
CA ASP A 151 8.31 6.74 7.88
C ASP A 151 9.14 7.63 6.96
N HIS A 152 8.56 7.97 5.82
CA HIS A 152 9.05 8.95 4.88
C HIS A 152 7.95 10.00 4.62
N PHE A 153 8.38 11.21 4.30
CA PHE A 153 7.49 12.39 4.30
C PHE A 153 7.41 13.11 2.96
N ASP A 154 8.34 12.82 2.05
CA ASP A 154 8.44 13.45 0.76
C ASP A 154 8.62 12.41 -0.36
N SER A 155 8.26 12.83 -1.58
CA SER A 155 8.55 12.07 -2.78
C SER A 155 9.98 12.34 -3.25
N ARG A 156 10.45 11.60 -4.25
CA ARG A 156 11.74 11.89 -4.91
C ARG A 156 11.82 13.30 -5.52
N ALA A 157 10.68 13.93 -5.80
CA ALA A 157 10.60 15.29 -6.31
C ALA A 157 10.55 16.34 -5.17
N GLY A 158 10.59 15.92 -3.90
CA GLY A 158 10.49 16.80 -2.73
C GLY A 158 9.07 17.23 -2.39
N ASP A 159 8.04 16.70 -3.06
CA ASP A 159 6.63 16.99 -2.74
C ASP A 159 6.11 16.19 -1.54
N PRO A 160 5.11 16.71 -0.78
CA PRO A 160 4.48 16.02 0.35
C PRO A 160 4.05 14.59 0.02
N HIS A 161 4.59 13.61 0.71
CA HIS A 161 4.21 12.22 0.51
C HIS A 161 4.43 11.43 1.80
N LEU A 162 3.44 11.44 2.69
CA LEU A 162 3.51 10.64 3.90
C LEU A 162 3.30 9.16 3.55
N HIS A 163 4.31 8.34 3.80
CA HIS A 163 4.26 6.91 3.57
C HIS A 163 5.18 6.15 4.54
N THR A 164 4.81 4.92 4.85
CA THR A 164 5.59 4.03 5.71
C THR A 164 6.02 2.79 4.93
N HIS A 165 7.32 2.51 4.91
CA HIS A 165 7.88 1.24 4.44
C HIS A 165 7.82 0.22 5.57
N VAL A 166 7.04 -0.84 5.39
CA VAL A 166 6.98 -1.97 6.34
C VAL A 166 7.75 -3.14 5.74
N VAL A 167 8.98 -3.31 6.23
CA VAL A 167 9.87 -4.40 5.83
C VAL A 167 9.59 -5.61 6.70
N ILE A 168 8.92 -6.60 6.12
CA ILE A 168 8.56 -7.86 6.76
C ILE A 168 9.67 -8.88 6.52
N SER A 169 10.22 -9.46 7.58
CA SER A 169 11.22 -10.53 7.48
C SER A 169 10.64 -11.74 6.78
N ASN A 170 11.44 -12.37 5.91
CA ASN A 170 11.06 -13.66 5.33
C ASN A 170 11.15 -14.81 6.35
N LYS A 171 11.62 -14.56 7.58
CA LYS A 171 11.68 -15.55 8.66
C LYS A 171 10.37 -15.57 9.44
N ALA A 172 9.73 -16.73 9.48
CA ALA A 172 8.54 -16.94 10.29
C ALA A 172 8.60 -18.27 11.03
N LYS A 173 8.10 -18.27 12.27
CA LYS A 173 8.00 -19.48 13.10
C LYS A 173 6.66 -20.15 12.82
N THR A 174 6.67 -21.45 12.54
CA THR A 174 5.46 -22.22 12.25
C THR A 174 4.71 -22.60 13.53
N VAL A 175 3.38 -22.59 13.46
CA VAL A 175 2.53 -23.06 14.57
C VAL A 175 2.62 -24.58 14.72
N LEU A 176 2.70 -25.31 13.60
CA LEU A 176 2.63 -26.77 13.57
C LEU A 176 3.77 -27.48 14.35
N ASP A 177 5.01 -26.99 14.24
CA ASP A 177 6.19 -27.65 14.82
C ASP A 177 7.21 -26.68 15.41
N GLY A 178 6.86 -25.39 15.54
CA GLY A 178 7.71 -24.37 16.16
C GLY A 178 9.01 -24.06 15.42
N LYS A 179 9.18 -24.55 14.18
CA LYS A 179 10.41 -24.34 13.41
C LYS A 179 10.36 -23.05 12.61
N TRP A 180 11.52 -22.42 12.47
CA TRP A 180 11.69 -21.27 11.61
C TRP A 180 11.79 -21.67 10.15
N ARG A 181 10.98 -21.04 9.30
CA ARG A 181 10.90 -21.26 7.86
C ARG A 181 10.79 -19.94 7.10
N SER A 182 10.85 -20.02 5.78
CA SER A 182 10.56 -18.90 4.90
C SER A 182 9.07 -18.72 4.68
N LEU A 183 8.61 -17.47 4.68
CA LEU A 183 7.25 -17.12 4.25
C LEU A 183 7.01 -17.55 2.79
N ASP A 184 5.78 -17.92 2.49
CA ASP A 184 5.32 -18.13 1.12
C ASP A 184 5.05 -16.76 0.47
N GLY A 185 5.89 -16.38 -0.48
CA GLY A 185 5.72 -15.11 -1.20
C GLY A 185 4.47 -15.07 -2.09
N ARG A 186 3.88 -16.21 -2.47
CA ARG A 186 2.73 -16.23 -3.39
C ARG A 186 1.49 -15.54 -2.79
N PRO A 187 1.03 -15.89 -1.57
CA PRO A 187 -0.01 -15.14 -0.87
C PRO A 187 0.32 -13.65 -0.70
N MET A 188 1.56 -13.34 -0.28
CA MET A 188 2.00 -11.96 -0.05
C MET A 188 1.81 -11.08 -1.28
N HIS A 189 2.22 -11.56 -2.46
CA HIS A 189 2.05 -10.84 -3.72
C HIS A 189 0.59 -10.83 -4.22
N ALA A 190 -0.16 -11.92 -4.01
CA ALA A 190 -1.55 -12.02 -4.46
C ALA A 190 -2.49 -11.08 -3.70
N ALA A 191 -2.15 -10.71 -2.46
CA ALA A 191 -2.96 -9.86 -1.59
C ALA A 191 -2.67 -8.36 -1.73
N VAL A 192 -1.61 -7.93 -2.44
CA VAL A 192 -1.13 -6.53 -2.47
C VAL A 192 -2.24 -5.51 -2.71
N VAL A 193 -3.08 -5.72 -3.74
CA VAL A 193 -4.17 -4.78 -4.04
C VAL A 193 -5.21 -4.76 -2.92
N ALA A 194 -5.58 -5.91 -2.36
CA ALA A 194 -6.53 -5.96 -1.25
C ALA A 194 -6.01 -5.26 0.01
N LEU A 195 -4.72 -5.42 0.30
CA LEU A 195 -4.05 -4.77 1.44
C LEU A 195 -3.97 -3.25 1.25
N SER A 196 -3.70 -2.78 0.01
CA SER A 196 -3.71 -1.36 -0.32
C SER A 196 -5.08 -0.74 -0.09
N GLU A 197 -6.15 -1.38 -0.59
CA GLU A 197 -7.51 -0.87 -0.48
C GLU A 197 -8.02 -0.94 0.97
N LEU A 198 -7.64 -1.98 1.72
CA LEU A 198 -7.93 -2.06 3.15
C LEU A 198 -7.21 -0.96 3.94
N HIS A 199 -5.94 -0.69 3.64
CA HIS A 199 -5.19 0.40 4.28
C HIS A 199 -5.86 1.75 4.05
N GLU A 200 -6.24 2.05 2.81
CA GLU A 200 -6.91 3.31 2.46
C GLU A 200 -8.25 3.44 3.20
N ALA A 201 -9.04 2.36 3.26
CA ALA A 201 -10.32 2.34 3.96
C ALA A 201 -10.19 2.55 5.48
N VAL A 202 -9.25 1.84 6.12
CA VAL A 202 -9.01 1.97 7.56
C VAL A 202 -8.42 3.34 7.90
N PHE A 203 -7.49 3.86 7.08
CA PHE A 203 -6.94 5.21 7.27
C PHE A 203 -8.04 6.27 7.17
N ALA A 204 -8.91 6.17 6.19
CA ALA A 204 -10.01 7.09 6.01
C ALA A 204 -11.00 7.04 7.19
N ASP A 205 -11.32 5.85 7.71
CA ASP A 205 -12.11 5.71 8.93
C ASP A 205 -11.45 6.47 10.09
N HIS A 206 -10.16 6.22 10.39
CA HIS A 206 -9.43 6.91 11.46
C HIS A 206 -9.43 8.44 11.30
N MET A 207 -9.22 8.94 10.08
CA MET A 207 -9.28 10.37 9.77
C MET A 207 -10.68 10.95 10.01
N THR A 208 -11.73 10.26 9.58
CA THR A 208 -13.12 10.64 9.83
C THR A 208 -13.42 10.65 11.33
N ARG A 209 -12.95 9.66 12.11
CA ARG A 209 -13.15 9.63 13.57
C ARG A 209 -12.46 10.78 14.28
N THR A 210 -11.28 11.15 13.79
CA THR A 210 -10.41 12.12 14.46
C THR A 210 -10.83 13.55 14.14
N PHE A 211 -11.11 13.85 12.86
CA PHE A 211 -11.28 15.20 12.33
C PHE A 211 -12.64 15.48 11.70
N GLY A 212 -13.52 14.47 11.58
CA GLY A 212 -14.82 14.63 10.92
C GLY A 212 -14.75 14.93 9.42
N VAL A 213 -13.61 14.67 8.78
CA VAL A 213 -13.45 14.89 7.35
C VAL A 213 -14.35 13.98 6.52
N SER A 214 -14.83 14.51 5.39
CA SER A 214 -15.60 13.75 4.40
C SER A 214 -14.72 13.33 3.23
N TRP A 215 -15.14 12.27 2.55
CA TRP A 215 -14.42 11.67 1.44
C TRP A 215 -15.25 11.69 0.16
N GLU A 216 -14.58 11.92 -0.96
CA GLU A 216 -15.16 11.83 -2.29
C GLU A 216 -14.29 10.97 -3.21
N ALA A 217 -14.92 10.27 -4.15
CA ALA A 217 -14.22 9.51 -5.17
C ALA A 217 -13.92 10.44 -6.36
N ARG A 218 -12.66 10.50 -6.78
CA ARG A 218 -12.21 11.26 -7.96
C ARG A 218 -11.79 10.33 -9.08
N GLU A 219 -12.18 10.66 -10.31
CA GLU A 219 -11.84 9.86 -11.49
C GLU A 219 -10.34 9.94 -11.80
N MET A 220 -9.71 8.79 -12.08
CA MET A 220 -8.27 8.70 -12.34
C MET A 220 -7.94 8.33 -13.80
N GLY A 221 -8.94 8.45 -14.69
CA GLY A 221 -8.85 8.07 -16.10
C GLY A 221 -9.38 6.66 -16.40
N ARG A 222 -9.49 6.35 -17.69
CA ARG A 222 -10.27 5.22 -18.24
C ARG A 222 -9.91 3.83 -17.69
N ASP A 223 -8.65 3.61 -17.33
CA ASP A 223 -8.14 2.27 -16.94
C ASP A 223 -7.75 2.21 -15.45
N ARG A 224 -8.26 3.13 -14.62
CA ARG A 224 -7.97 3.19 -13.19
C ARG A 224 -9.25 3.21 -12.38
N ASN A 225 -9.21 2.57 -11.21
CA ASN A 225 -10.26 2.76 -10.23
C ASN A 225 -10.25 4.22 -9.76
N PRO A 226 -11.41 4.78 -9.35
CA PRO A 226 -11.45 6.06 -8.66
C PRO A 226 -10.54 6.05 -7.44
N ALA A 227 -9.95 7.20 -7.12
CA ALA A 227 -9.17 7.40 -5.90
C ALA A 227 -9.98 8.20 -4.89
N TRP A 228 -9.88 7.85 -3.60
CA TRP A 228 -10.53 8.63 -2.56
C TRP A 228 -9.72 9.87 -2.21
N ALA A 229 -10.41 10.99 -1.99
CA ALA A 229 -9.81 12.23 -1.55
C ALA A 229 -10.67 12.90 -0.47
N ILE A 230 -10.02 13.66 0.41
CA ILE A 230 -10.72 14.51 1.36
C ILE A 230 -11.46 15.60 0.58
N THR A 231 -12.78 15.68 0.73
CA THR A 231 -13.65 16.63 0.00
C THR A 231 -13.22 18.07 0.18
N GLY A 232 -12.75 18.45 1.38
CA GLY A 232 -12.28 19.81 1.68
C GLY A 232 -10.96 20.20 1.01
N VAL A 233 -10.23 19.26 0.39
CA VAL A 233 -8.91 19.53 -0.22
C VAL A 233 -9.05 19.77 -1.73
N PRO A 234 -8.84 21.02 -2.23
CA PRO A 234 -9.02 21.33 -3.65
C PRO A 234 -8.13 20.48 -4.57
N GLU A 235 -8.66 20.13 -5.74
CA GLU A 235 -7.91 19.35 -6.75
C GLU A 235 -6.72 20.12 -7.33
N GLU A 236 -6.82 21.44 -7.45
CA GLU A 236 -5.71 22.32 -7.83
C GLU A 236 -4.53 22.19 -6.88
N LEU A 237 -4.79 22.09 -5.58
CA LEU A 237 -3.76 21.91 -4.56
C LEU A 237 -3.15 20.51 -4.62
N VAL A 238 -3.96 19.49 -4.89
CA VAL A 238 -3.45 18.14 -5.16
C VAL A 238 -2.54 18.14 -6.39
N THR A 239 -2.95 18.82 -7.47
CA THR A 239 -2.21 18.92 -8.73
C THR A 239 -0.87 19.61 -8.54
N GLU A 240 -0.84 20.73 -7.81
CA GLU A 240 0.38 21.46 -7.44
C GLU A 240 1.45 20.52 -6.86
N PHE A 241 1.05 19.63 -5.94
CA PHE A 241 1.97 18.69 -5.30
C PHE A 241 2.08 17.32 -5.98
N SER A 242 1.42 17.08 -7.12
CA SER A 242 1.40 15.78 -7.81
C SER A 242 2.28 15.71 -9.06
N THR A 243 3.03 16.78 -9.34
CA THR A 243 3.77 16.89 -10.59
C THR A 243 5.14 16.21 -10.50
N ARG A 244 5.35 15.13 -11.24
CA ARG A 244 6.70 14.55 -11.44
C ARG A 244 7.60 15.53 -12.22
N ALA A 245 8.32 16.39 -11.51
CA ALA A 245 9.69 16.85 -11.79
C ALA A 245 10.06 17.45 -13.17
N ARG A 246 9.21 18.19 -13.89
CA ARG A 246 9.72 18.93 -15.09
C ARG A 246 9.30 20.38 -15.30
N HIS A 247 8.26 20.91 -14.64
CA HIS A 247 7.81 22.28 -14.89
C HIS A 247 7.79 23.20 -13.65
N ILE A 248 7.95 22.66 -12.44
CA ILE A 248 7.84 23.41 -11.17
C ILE A 248 9.20 23.98 -10.71
N ASP A 249 10.32 23.51 -11.25
CA ASP A 249 11.66 23.91 -10.77
C ASP A 249 11.90 25.42 -10.90
N ALA A 250 11.38 26.09 -11.92
CA ALA A 250 11.59 27.53 -12.10
C ALA A 250 10.87 28.38 -11.04
N GLU A 251 9.59 28.09 -10.77
CA GLU A 251 8.82 28.82 -9.75
C GLU A 251 9.24 28.41 -8.34
N LYS A 252 9.53 27.12 -8.12
CA LYS A 252 10.12 26.63 -6.87
C LYS A 252 11.44 27.32 -6.56
N ASN A 253 12.35 27.41 -7.55
CA ASN A 253 13.64 28.09 -7.36
C ASN A 253 13.44 29.58 -7.09
N ARG A 254 12.50 30.24 -7.79
CA ARG A 254 12.14 31.64 -7.52
C ARG A 254 11.67 31.83 -6.06
N LEU A 255 10.76 30.99 -5.56
CA LEU A 255 10.27 31.07 -4.17
C LEU A 255 11.37 30.79 -3.15
N ILE A 256 12.28 29.86 -3.44
CA ILE A 256 13.47 29.59 -2.61
C ILE A 256 14.38 30.82 -2.58
N ASP A 257 14.65 31.44 -3.74
CA ASP A 257 15.49 32.64 -3.85
C ASP A 257 14.88 33.83 -3.09
N GLU A 258 13.57 34.07 -3.22
CA GLU A 258 12.84 35.10 -2.46
C GLU A 258 12.91 34.83 -0.94
N TYR A 259 12.75 33.58 -0.51
CA TYR A 259 12.84 33.21 0.91
C TYR A 259 14.25 33.40 1.46
N VAL A 260 15.29 33.00 0.71
CA VAL A 260 16.70 33.21 1.08
C VAL A 260 17.02 34.70 1.15
N ALA A 261 16.54 35.50 0.19
CA ALA A 261 16.74 36.95 0.19
C ALA A 261 16.10 37.62 1.42
N GLN A 262 14.94 37.14 1.87
CA GLN A 262 14.23 37.69 3.03
C GLN A 262 14.75 37.18 4.38
N HIS A 263 15.18 35.92 4.47
CA HIS A 263 15.44 35.25 5.75
C HIS A 263 16.90 34.80 5.94
N GLY A 264 17.75 34.92 4.92
CA GLY A 264 19.17 34.57 4.98
C GLY A 264 19.47 33.07 5.14
N ARG A 265 18.48 32.19 4.96
CA ARG A 265 18.62 30.74 5.08
C ARG A 265 17.68 30.01 4.11
N GLN A 266 17.99 28.76 3.76
CA GLN A 266 17.08 27.92 2.96
C GLN A 266 15.80 27.57 3.75
N PRO A 267 14.64 27.51 3.08
CA PRO A 267 13.42 27.02 3.70
C PRO A 267 13.54 25.53 4.01
N SER A 268 12.90 25.07 5.09
CA SER A 268 12.65 23.64 5.25
C SER A 268 11.59 23.18 4.24
N ASN A 269 11.55 21.88 3.89
CA ASN A 269 10.51 21.33 3.02
C ASN A 269 9.10 21.74 3.47
N ALA A 270 8.84 21.70 4.79
CA ALA A 270 7.56 22.13 5.35
C ALA A 270 7.26 23.63 5.15
N ALA A 271 8.28 24.50 5.18
CA ALA A 271 8.10 25.92 4.87
C ALA A 271 7.84 26.13 3.38
N GLU A 272 8.57 25.43 2.50
CA GLU A 272 8.34 25.45 1.05
C GLU A 272 6.92 25.00 0.70
N TRP A 273 6.46 23.89 1.27
CA TRP A 273 5.11 23.36 1.05
C TRP A 273 4.03 24.33 1.50
N ARG A 274 4.17 24.96 2.67
CA ARG A 274 3.20 25.97 3.14
C ARG A 274 3.14 27.17 2.21
N THR A 275 4.28 27.69 1.76
CA THR A 275 4.31 28.81 0.82
C THR A 275 3.61 28.47 -0.49
N ARG A 276 3.96 27.33 -1.11
CA ARG A 276 3.33 26.87 -2.35
C ARG A 276 1.82 26.68 -2.18
N ALA A 277 1.41 26.04 -1.08
CA ALA A 277 0.00 25.84 -0.78
C ALA A 277 -0.76 27.15 -0.54
N SER A 278 -0.19 28.10 0.19
CA SER A 278 -0.83 29.39 0.43
C SER A 278 -1.03 30.18 -0.86
N ASN A 279 -0.07 30.10 -1.79
CA ASN A 279 -0.19 30.72 -3.11
C ASN A 279 -1.32 30.09 -3.93
N THR A 280 -1.43 28.76 -3.93
CA THR A 280 -2.52 28.06 -4.63
C THR A 280 -3.88 28.34 -3.99
N LEU A 281 -3.97 28.34 -2.66
CA LEU A 281 -5.22 28.55 -1.92
C LEU A 281 -5.67 30.02 -1.87
N GLY A 282 -4.76 30.98 -2.10
CA GLY A 282 -5.02 32.41 -1.93
C GLY A 282 -5.22 32.84 -0.46
N GLN A 283 -4.83 32.01 0.51
CA GLN A 283 -4.96 32.24 1.94
C GLN A 283 -3.88 31.48 2.71
N ASP A 284 -3.74 31.71 4.03
CA ASP A 284 -2.76 30.98 4.84
C ASP A 284 -3.09 29.48 4.93
N ALA A 285 -2.20 28.63 4.40
CA ALA A 285 -2.40 27.19 4.33
C ALA A 285 -2.51 26.51 5.70
N THR A 286 -1.86 27.05 6.74
CA THR A 286 -1.93 26.46 8.09
C THR A 286 -3.31 26.72 8.72
N SER A 287 -3.85 27.92 8.54
CA SER A 287 -5.18 28.31 9.02
C SER A 287 -6.27 27.53 8.27
N TRP A 288 -6.17 27.43 6.94
CA TRP A 288 -7.02 26.57 6.13
C TRP A 288 -7.01 25.11 6.59
N ALA A 289 -5.84 24.56 6.90
CA ALA A 289 -5.73 23.18 7.39
C ALA A 289 -6.44 22.97 8.74
N ARG A 290 -6.42 23.98 9.63
CA ARG A 290 -7.18 23.94 10.88
C ARG A 290 -8.68 23.94 10.63
N GLU A 291 -9.17 24.80 9.73
CA GLU A 291 -10.59 24.86 9.38
C GLU A 291 -11.10 23.52 8.86
N ILE A 292 -10.31 22.82 8.03
CA ILE A 292 -10.67 21.48 7.53
C ILE A 292 -10.63 20.41 8.61
N THR A 293 -9.83 20.59 9.66
CA THR A 293 -9.62 19.56 10.70
C THR A 293 -10.40 19.83 11.99
N ASP A 294 -11.07 20.97 12.07
CA ASP A 294 -11.94 21.39 13.17
C ASP A 294 -13.42 21.25 12.78
N ASN A 295 -13.83 20.01 12.47
CA ASN A 295 -15.25 19.68 12.24
C ASN A 295 -15.85 18.99 13.46
N ASP A 296 -17.18 19.10 13.57
CA ASP A 296 -17.96 18.25 14.45
C ASP A 296 -17.69 16.78 14.12
N LYS A 297 -17.39 16.00 15.15
CA LYS A 297 -17.10 14.57 14.99
C LYS A 297 -18.40 13.86 14.57
N PRO A 298 -18.43 13.19 13.42
CA PRO A 298 -19.63 12.49 12.97
C PRO A 298 -19.98 11.37 13.95
N MET A 299 -21.27 11.05 14.05
CA MET A 299 -21.70 9.85 14.75
C MET A 299 -21.27 8.63 13.92
N LEU A 300 -20.29 7.88 14.44
CA LEU A 300 -19.73 6.73 13.76
C LEU A 300 -20.55 5.49 14.06
N LEU A 301 -20.91 4.74 13.02
CA LEU A 301 -21.53 3.43 13.16
C LEU A 301 -20.52 2.43 13.76
N ARG A 302 -21.00 1.59 14.66
CA ARG A 302 -20.34 0.34 15.08
C ARG A 302 -20.75 -0.78 14.15
N ALA A 303 -19.98 -1.87 14.16
CA ALA A 303 -20.32 -3.06 13.37
C ALA A 303 -21.75 -3.56 13.67
N ASP A 304 -22.16 -3.54 14.94
CA ASP A 304 -23.49 -3.96 15.38
C ASP A 304 -24.61 -3.00 14.93
N ASP A 305 -24.27 -1.77 14.54
CA ASP A 305 -25.23 -0.81 14.00
C ASP A 305 -25.53 -1.05 12.52
N VAL A 306 -24.79 -1.94 11.85
CA VAL A 306 -24.96 -2.26 10.41
C VAL A 306 -25.86 -3.48 10.26
N PRO A 307 -27.08 -3.34 9.70
CA PRO A 307 -27.99 -4.45 9.49
C PRO A 307 -27.41 -5.54 8.56
N LEU A 308 -27.75 -6.81 8.82
CA LEU A 308 -27.24 -7.95 8.04
C LEU A 308 -27.69 -7.94 6.56
N ASP A 309 -28.86 -7.36 6.27
CA ASP A 309 -29.35 -7.16 4.91
C ASP A 309 -28.48 -6.16 4.15
N VAL A 310 -28.04 -5.07 4.79
CA VAL A 310 -27.06 -4.12 4.22
C VAL A 310 -25.75 -4.82 3.91
N ILE A 311 -25.25 -5.68 4.81
CA ILE A 311 -24.05 -6.50 4.56
C ILE A 311 -24.28 -7.44 3.36
N GLY A 312 -25.45 -8.07 3.28
CA GLY A 312 -25.82 -8.94 2.16
C GLY A 312 -25.96 -8.21 0.82
N GLU A 313 -26.44 -6.97 0.84
CA GLU A 313 -26.53 -6.09 -0.34
C GLU A 313 -25.15 -5.68 -0.83
N LEU A 314 -24.28 -5.23 0.08
CA LEU A 314 -22.89 -4.91 -0.22
C LEU A 314 -22.16 -6.14 -0.80
N GLY A 315 -22.33 -7.31 -0.19
CA GLY A 315 -21.75 -8.56 -0.67
C GLY A 315 -22.19 -8.93 -2.09
N ARG A 316 -23.47 -8.73 -2.41
CA ARG A 316 -24.00 -8.91 -3.78
C ARG A 316 -23.36 -7.94 -4.77
N SER A 317 -23.32 -6.65 -4.42
CA SER A 317 -22.72 -5.63 -5.29
C SER A 317 -21.23 -5.88 -5.55
N VAL A 318 -20.47 -6.30 -4.53
CA VAL A 318 -19.06 -6.68 -4.68
C VAL A 318 -18.87 -7.81 -5.69
N VAL A 319 -19.67 -8.87 -5.60
CA VAL A 319 -19.58 -10.02 -6.51
C VAL A 319 -19.97 -9.62 -7.93
N GLU A 320 -21.00 -8.79 -8.09
CA GLU A 320 -21.45 -8.27 -9.38
C GLU A 320 -20.34 -7.45 -10.06
N VAL A 321 -19.80 -6.42 -9.40
CA VAL A 321 -18.76 -5.55 -9.96
C VAL A 321 -17.48 -6.33 -10.30
N VAL A 322 -17.07 -7.28 -9.45
CA VAL A 322 -15.90 -8.11 -9.75
C VAL A 322 -16.17 -9.06 -10.92
N GLY A 323 -17.37 -9.63 -11.01
CA GLY A 323 -17.78 -10.53 -12.09
C GLY A 323 -17.88 -9.86 -13.46
N GLU A 324 -18.32 -8.60 -13.51
CA GLU A 324 -18.33 -7.80 -14.74
C GLU A 324 -16.91 -7.49 -15.24
N LYS A 325 -16.01 -7.12 -14.33
CA LYS A 325 -14.63 -6.76 -14.66
C LYS A 325 -13.77 -7.98 -15.01
N ARG A 326 -14.10 -9.16 -14.50
CA ARG A 326 -13.23 -10.35 -14.58
C ARG A 326 -14.01 -11.65 -14.73
N SER A 327 -13.63 -12.43 -15.74
CA SER A 327 -14.14 -13.80 -15.94
C SER A 327 -13.67 -14.81 -14.88
N THR A 328 -12.55 -14.53 -14.21
CA THR A 328 -12.06 -15.31 -13.08
C THR A 328 -11.54 -14.38 -11.99
N TRP A 329 -11.86 -14.69 -10.73
CA TRP A 329 -11.49 -13.88 -9.58
C TRP A 329 -11.21 -14.77 -8.37
N ARG A 330 -10.45 -14.23 -7.42
CA ARG A 330 -10.07 -14.87 -6.16
C ARG A 330 -10.59 -14.05 -4.99
N ARG A 331 -10.49 -14.59 -3.78
CA ARG A 331 -10.83 -13.91 -2.52
C ARG A 331 -10.24 -12.48 -2.45
N TRP A 332 -8.99 -12.29 -2.89
CA TRP A 332 -8.34 -10.97 -2.85
C TRP A 332 -8.97 -9.94 -3.80
N ASN A 333 -9.58 -10.37 -4.91
CA ASN A 333 -10.32 -9.45 -5.77
C ASN A 333 -11.60 -8.96 -5.07
N LEU A 334 -12.31 -9.86 -4.39
CA LEU A 334 -13.50 -9.53 -3.61
C LEU A 334 -13.15 -8.62 -2.42
N MET A 335 -12.08 -8.92 -1.69
CA MET A 335 -11.64 -8.10 -0.55
C MET A 335 -11.27 -6.69 -1.00
N ALA A 336 -10.52 -6.55 -2.10
CA ALA A 336 -10.18 -5.24 -2.64
C ALA A 336 -11.42 -4.43 -3.03
N GLU A 337 -12.43 -5.08 -3.64
CA GLU A 337 -13.68 -4.40 -4.00
C GLU A 337 -14.55 -4.08 -2.79
N ALA A 338 -14.64 -4.98 -1.81
CA ALA A 338 -15.35 -4.73 -0.56
C ALA A 338 -14.79 -3.50 0.16
N SER A 339 -13.46 -3.39 0.30
CA SER A 339 -12.81 -2.22 0.90
C SER A 339 -13.15 -0.91 0.17
N ARG A 340 -13.19 -0.94 -1.18
CA ARG A 340 -13.58 0.22 -1.99
C ARG A 340 -15.02 0.64 -1.76
N GLN A 341 -15.95 -0.31 -1.68
CA GLN A 341 -17.37 0.00 -1.51
C GLN A 341 -17.71 0.41 -0.08
N THR A 342 -17.00 -0.11 0.94
CA THR A 342 -17.18 0.33 2.33
C THR A 342 -16.80 1.80 2.53
N MET A 343 -15.84 2.31 1.74
CA MET A 343 -15.52 3.74 1.72
C MET A 343 -16.69 4.59 1.22
N ALA A 344 -17.40 4.14 0.18
CA ALA A 344 -18.54 4.87 -0.38
C ALA A 344 -19.75 4.91 0.57
N GLY A 345 -19.94 3.87 1.39
CA GLY A 345 -21.02 3.81 2.37
C GLY A 345 -20.79 4.65 3.64
N ALA A 346 -19.55 5.11 3.89
CA ALA A 346 -19.19 5.93 5.05
C ALA A 346 -19.51 7.42 4.88
N SER A 347 -19.86 7.86 3.66
CA SER A 347 -20.37 9.21 3.42
C SER A 347 -21.83 9.30 3.89
N PRO A 348 -22.21 10.26 4.75
CA PRO A 348 -23.59 10.38 5.19
C PRO A 348 -24.50 10.51 3.95
N PRO A 349 -25.65 9.80 3.90
CA PRO A 349 -26.51 9.85 2.73
C PRO A 349 -26.96 11.29 2.51
N CYS A 350 -26.56 11.86 1.38
CA CYS A 350 -27.05 13.14 0.91
C CYS A 350 -28.57 13.02 0.75
N ARG A 351 -29.35 13.57 1.69
CA ARG A 351 -30.81 13.57 1.64
C ARG A 351 -31.29 14.56 0.58
N THR A 352 -31.13 14.22 -0.70
CA THR A 352 -31.83 14.90 -1.79
C THR A 352 -32.17 13.92 -2.90
N GLY A 353 -33.46 13.55 -2.98
CA GLY A 353 -33.99 12.81 -4.13
C GLY A 353 -35.14 11.88 -3.79
N ARG A 354 -36.35 12.41 -3.65
CA ARG A 354 -37.58 11.62 -3.76
C ARG A 354 -37.57 10.89 -5.13
N PRO A 355 -37.79 9.57 -5.21
CA PRO A 355 -38.02 8.94 -6.49
C PRO A 355 -39.39 9.35 -7.01
N SER A 356 -39.42 9.95 -8.20
CA SER A 356 -40.64 10.21 -8.95
C SER A 356 -41.21 8.88 -9.46
N SER A 357 -42.23 8.39 -8.76
CA SER A 357 -43.02 7.24 -9.23
C SER A 357 -43.87 7.63 -10.44
N ARG A 358 -43.49 7.18 -11.63
CA ARG A 358 -44.41 7.01 -12.77
C ARG A 358 -44.26 5.60 -13.31
N TRP A 359 -45.03 4.70 -12.72
CA TRP A 359 -45.45 3.46 -13.33
C TRP A 359 -46.94 3.32 -13.04
N SER A 360 -47.77 3.58 -14.05
CA SER A 360 -49.21 3.31 -14.03
C SER A 360 -49.44 1.87 -14.47
N PRO A 361 -50.08 1.01 -13.66
CA PRO A 361 -50.65 -0.23 -14.16
C PRO A 361 -52.06 0.05 -14.67
N THR A 362 -52.30 -0.38 -15.90
CA THR A 362 -53.61 -0.61 -16.51
C THR A 362 -54.56 -1.35 -15.56
N GLN A 363 -55.72 -0.76 -15.27
CA GLN A 363 -56.84 -1.48 -14.65
C GLN A 363 -57.64 -2.26 -15.70
N PRO A 364 -58.12 -3.47 -15.39
CA PRO A 364 -59.28 -4.03 -16.05
C PRO A 364 -60.57 -3.70 -15.28
N ASN A 365 -61.58 -3.31 -16.05
CA ASN A 365 -62.98 -3.11 -15.70
C ASN A 365 -63.56 -4.20 -14.77
N SER A 366 -64.38 -3.78 -13.81
CA SER A 366 -65.58 -4.51 -13.37
C SER A 366 -66.60 -3.52 -12.82
N SER A 367 -67.80 -3.58 -13.41
CA SER A 367 -68.98 -2.75 -13.14
C SER A 367 -69.69 -3.12 -11.83
N PRO A 368 -70.64 -2.28 -11.35
CA PRO A 368 -71.08 -2.25 -9.96
C PRO A 368 -72.33 -3.11 -9.72
N PHE A 369 -72.48 -3.59 -8.48
CA PHE A 369 -73.77 -3.96 -7.91
C PHE A 369 -73.84 -3.54 -6.44
N ALA A 370 -74.92 -2.80 -6.15
CA ALA A 370 -75.56 -2.44 -4.88
C ALA A 370 -74.79 -1.55 -3.90
#